data_AF-A0A7G6YCM4-F1
#
_entry.id   AF-A0A7G6YCM4-F1
#
_cell.length_a   1.000
_cell.length_b   1.000
_cell.length_c   1.000
_cell.angle_alpha   90.00
_cell.angle_beta   90.00
_cell.angle_gamma   90.00
#
_symmetry.space_group_name_H-M   'P 1'
#
loop_
_entity.id
_entity.type
_entity.pdbx_description
1 polymer ?
#
loop_
_entity_poly.entity_id
_entity_poly.type
_entity_poly.pdbx_seq_one_letter_code
_entity_poly.pdbx_strand_id
1 'polypeptide(L)'
;MRVGVYVDGFNLYYGARKHCGRGTPGWRWLDLRKLVAPLAKWSDSEISRIVYCTARVDAADNATGSVDQAIYLEALSEAGSVDVIAEGRYVSWAKREPLVNEVVGTFRPSVYVHSDETWDARLPLRTTPMSPEQASSAVMATVRKREEKGSDVNVASHLLFDVLVGVVDAAIVVTNDSDLELPLRMARSHVPVGTVNPSTNPTAGALKGRHDDGVGRHWWRRLTAEDYRAAQFPDAIGHLRKPVGW
;
A
#
# COMPACT_ATOMS: atom_id res chain seq x y z
N MET A 1 3.17 -25.92 -10.44
CA MET A 1 2.81 -25.23 -9.18
C MET A 1 1.91 -24.05 -9.49
N ARG A 2 0.71 -24.02 -8.90
CA ARG A 2 -0.24 -22.91 -8.98
C ARG A 2 0.22 -21.78 -8.07
N VAL A 3 0.58 -20.63 -8.62
CA VAL A 3 1.10 -19.49 -7.86
C VAL A 3 -0.01 -18.47 -7.63
N GLY A 4 -0.31 -18.20 -6.35
CA GLY A 4 -1.13 -17.06 -5.94
C GLY A 4 -0.28 -15.81 -5.76
N VAL A 5 -0.77 -14.66 -6.22
CA VAL A 5 -0.11 -13.37 -6.07
C VAL A 5 -1.01 -12.41 -5.31
N TYR A 6 -0.50 -11.85 -4.22
CA TYR A 6 -1.25 -10.96 -3.32
C TYR A 6 -0.55 -9.61 -3.31
N VAL A 7 -1.23 -8.61 -3.87
CA VAL A 7 -0.65 -7.30 -4.13
C VAL A 7 -1.25 -6.27 -3.17
N ASP A 8 -0.39 -5.68 -2.36
CA ASP A 8 -0.69 -4.49 -1.59
C ASP A 8 -0.62 -3.25 -2.50
N GLY A 9 -1.79 -2.73 -2.87
CA GLY A 9 -1.90 -1.65 -3.84
C GLY A 9 -1.31 -0.33 -3.38
N PHE A 10 -1.30 -0.05 -2.07
CA PHE A 10 -0.71 1.17 -1.53
C PHE A 10 0.80 1.09 -1.52
N ASN A 11 1.34 -0.02 -1.02
CA ASN A 11 2.78 -0.23 -1.02
C ASN A 11 3.33 -0.27 -2.44
N LEU A 12 2.61 -0.90 -3.38
CA LEU A 12 2.93 -0.89 -4.80
C LEU A 12 2.94 0.54 -5.38
N TYR A 13 1.85 1.29 -5.24
CA TYR A 13 1.72 2.63 -5.81
C TYR A 13 2.78 3.59 -5.26
N TYR A 14 2.94 3.64 -3.94
CA TYR A 14 3.93 4.54 -3.32
C TYR A 14 5.36 4.06 -3.55
N GLY A 15 5.58 2.75 -3.71
CA GLY A 15 6.85 2.17 -4.13
C GLY A 15 7.22 2.60 -5.55
N ALA A 16 6.31 2.41 -6.51
CA ALA A 16 6.46 2.85 -7.88
C ALA A 16 6.69 4.36 -7.97
N ARG A 17 5.93 5.17 -7.21
CA ARG A 17 6.13 6.63 -7.13
C ARG A 17 7.54 7.02 -6.68
N LYS A 18 8.14 6.27 -5.74
CA LYS A 18 9.52 6.49 -5.28
C LYS A 18 10.55 6.09 -6.35
N HIS A 19 10.31 5.03 -7.10
CA HIS A 19 11.20 4.57 -8.18
C HIS A 19 11.14 5.45 -9.43
N CYS A 20 9.92 5.82 -9.85
CA CYS A 20 9.67 6.43 -11.15
C CYS A 20 9.53 7.95 -11.10
N GLY A 21 9.26 8.52 -9.91
CA GLY A 21 9.06 9.95 -9.71
C GLY A 21 7.59 10.35 -9.57
N ARG A 22 7.33 11.33 -8.71
CA ARG A 22 5.99 11.91 -8.53
C ARG A 22 5.66 12.79 -9.74
N GLY A 23 4.51 12.54 -10.36
CA GLY A 23 4.04 13.31 -11.52
C GLY A 23 4.72 12.93 -12.84
N THR A 24 5.64 11.97 -12.82
CA THR A 24 6.26 11.42 -14.03
C THR A 24 5.28 10.47 -14.73
N PRO A 25 4.98 10.64 -16.03
CA PRO A 25 4.17 9.68 -16.80
C PRO A 25 4.89 8.35 -17.06
N GLY A 26 4.14 7.34 -17.52
CA GLY A 26 4.67 6.08 -18.06
C GLY A 26 4.89 4.96 -17.05
N TRP A 27 4.29 5.04 -15.86
CA TRP A 27 4.36 3.96 -14.86
C TRP A 27 3.03 3.63 -14.18
N ARG A 28 1.99 4.46 -14.34
CA ARG A 28 0.70 4.30 -13.64
C ARG A 28 -0.27 3.39 -14.38
N TRP A 29 -0.13 3.22 -15.69
CA TRP A 29 -0.97 2.35 -16.52
C TRP A 29 -0.42 0.91 -16.52
N LEU A 30 -0.33 0.34 -15.32
CA LEU A 30 0.46 -0.84 -15.01
C LEU A 30 -0.36 -2.14 -15.14
N ASP A 31 0.13 -3.05 -15.97
CA ASP A 31 -0.35 -4.43 -16.05
C ASP A 31 0.30 -5.28 -14.94
N LEU A 32 -0.49 -5.62 -13.92
CA LEU A 32 -0.02 -6.37 -12.76
C LEU A 32 0.38 -7.79 -13.13
N ARG A 33 -0.41 -8.51 -13.93
CA ARG A 33 -0.05 -9.86 -14.39
C ARG A 33 1.27 -9.86 -15.15
N LYS A 34 1.48 -8.88 -16.05
CA LYS A 34 2.75 -8.71 -16.76
C LYS A 34 3.91 -8.37 -15.82
N LEU A 35 3.69 -7.52 -14.80
CA LEU A 35 4.70 -7.18 -13.81
C LEU A 35 5.17 -8.41 -13.01
N VAL A 36 4.22 -9.27 -12.61
CA VAL A 36 4.52 -10.39 -11.70
C VAL A 36 4.85 -11.70 -12.41
N ALA A 37 4.54 -11.86 -13.70
CA ALA A 37 4.85 -13.08 -14.45
C ALA A 37 6.32 -13.52 -14.35
N PRO A 38 7.33 -12.63 -14.50
CA PRO A 38 8.74 -13.01 -14.38
C PRO A 38 9.19 -13.39 -12.95
N LEU A 39 8.30 -13.21 -11.96
CA LEU A 39 8.57 -13.47 -10.55
C LEU A 39 8.22 -14.91 -10.13
N ALA A 40 7.36 -15.60 -10.88
CA ALA A 40 7.01 -17.00 -10.64
C ALA A 40 8.17 -17.93 -11.06
N LYS A 41 9.22 -17.99 -10.23
CA LYS A 41 10.50 -18.66 -10.54
C LYS A 41 10.61 -20.10 -10.04
N TRP A 42 9.54 -20.69 -9.51
CA TRP A 42 9.55 -22.10 -9.14
C TRP A 42 9.41 -22.99 -10.39
N SER A 43 9.98 -24.19 -10.35
CA SER A 43 9.91 -25.16 -11.46
C SER A 43 8.45 -25.48 -11.80
N ASP A 44 8.14 -25.49 -13.10
CA ASP A 44 6.81 -25.77 -13.65
C ASP A 44 5.69 -24.96 -12.97
N SER A 45 5.95 -23.68 -12.68
CA SER A 45 5.01 -22.80 -12.01
C SER A 45 4.27 -21.88 -12.98
N GLU A 46 3.01 -21.60 -12.66
CA GLU A 46 2.14 -20.69 -13.40
C GLU A 46 1.38 -19.78 -12.43
N ILE A 47 1.09 -18.55 -12.83
CA ILE A 47 0.25 -17.66 -12.03
C ILE A 47 -1.20 -18.05 -12.24
N SER A 48 -1.80 -18.66 -11.22
CA SER A 48 -3.18 -19.12 -11.24
C SER A 48 -4.16 -18.11 -10.65
N ARG A 49 -3.67 -17.15 -9.85
CA ARG A 49 -4.52 -16.19 -9.14
C ARG A 49 -3.75 -14.92 -8.77
N ILE A 50 -4.35 -13.76 -9.00
CA ILE A 50 -3.85 -12.45 -8.58
C ILE A 50 -4.95 -11.71 -7.83
N VAL A 51 -4.68 -11.38 -6.56
CA VAL A 51 -5.53 -10.57 -5.70
C VAL A 51 -4.89 -9.20 -5.53
N TYR A 52 -5.56 -8.16 -6.02
CA TYR A 52 -5.16 -6.77 -5.85
C TYR A 52 -5.95 -6.10 -4.73
N CYS A 53 -5.29 -5.81 -3.62
CA CYS A 53 -5.92 -5.18 -2.45
C CYS A 53 -5.68 -3.67 -2.49
N THR A 54 -6.74 -2.88 -2.45
CA THR A 54 -6.68 -1.42 -2.62
C THR A 54 -7.86 -0.73 -1.92
N ALA A 55 -7.95 0.59 -1.97
CA ALA A 55 -9.16 1.30 -1.57
C ALA A 55 -9.48 2.41 -2.58
N ARG A 56 -10.77 2.69 -2.78
CA ARG A 56 -11.24 3.71 -3.72
C ARG A 56 -10.81 5.10 -3.27
N VAL A 57 -10.21 5.87 -4.17
CA VAL A 57 -9.93 7.28 -3.99
C VAL A 57 -11.27 7.99 -3.84
N ASP A 58 -11.41 8.78 -2.77
CA ASP A 58 -12.61 9.56 -2.51
C ASP A 58 -12.65 10.76 -3.46
N ALA A 59 -13.71 10.87 -4.27
CA ALA A 59 -13.91 11.97 -5.21
C ALA A 59 -14.00 13.33 -4.51
N ALA A 60 -14.46 13.37 -3.25
CA ALA A 60 -14.48 14.60 -2.45
C ALA A 60 -13.07 15.10 -2.08
N ASP A 61 -12.08 14.21 -2.03
CA ASP A 61 -10.69 14.55 -1.77
C ASP A 61 -9.88 14.74 -3.06
N ASN A 62 -10.14 13.95 -4.09
CA ASN A 62 -9.46 14.03 -5.37
C ASN A 62 -10.35 13.49 -6.51
N ALA A 63 -11.14 14.39 -7.10
CA ALA A 63 -12.08 14.04 -8.17
C ALA A 63 -11.39 13.40 -9.39
N THR A 64 -10.28 13.96 -9.88
CA THR A 64 -9.58 13.41 -11.05
C THR A 64 -8.92 12.08 -10.72
N GLY A 65 -8.28 11.96 -9.55
CA GLY A 65 -7.69 10.69 -9.10
C GLY A 65 -8.72 9.59 -8.92
N SER A 66 -9.95 9.92 -8.48
CA SER A 66 -11.05 8.96 -8.38
C SER A 66 -11.49 8.44 -9.75
N VAL A 67 -11.58 9.31 -10.76
CA VAL A 67 -11.92 8.92 -12.13
C VAL A 67 -10.81 8.08 -12.74
N ASP A 68 -9.56 8.55 -12.66
CA ASP A 68 -8.42 7.82 -13.23
C ASP A 68 -8.25 6.43 -12.60
N GLN A 69 -8.42 6.32 -11.28
CA GLN A 69 -8.37 5.03 -10.59
C GLN A 69 -9.53 4.12 -11.02
N ALA A 70 -10.74 4.65 -11.20
CA ALA A 70 -11.87 3.85 -11.67
C ALA A 70 -11.58 3.23 -13.04
N ILE A 71 -11.06 4.02 -13.98
CA ILE A 71 -10.63 3.55 -15.30
C ILE A 71 -9.56 2.46 -15.17
N TYR A 72 -8.59 2.64 -14.28
CA TYR A 72 -7.53 1.67 -14.06
C TYR A 72 -8.03 0.34 -13.49
N LEU A 73 -8.93 0.37 -12.50
CA LEU A 73 -9.48 -0.84 -11.90
C LEU A 73 -10.37 -1.61 -12.89
N GLU A 74 -11.09 -0.90 -13.76
CA GLU A 74 -11.83 -1.51 -14.87
C GLU A 74 -10.86 -2.16 -15.87
N ALA A 75 -9.77 -1.48 -16.23
CA ALA A 75 -8.75 -2.00 -17.14
C ALA A 75 -8.04 -3.24 -16.60
N LEU A 76 -7.74 -3.28 -15.30
CA LEU A 76 -7.18 -4.46 -14.65
C LEU A 76 -8.09 -5.68 -14.80
N SER A 77 -9.40 -5.47 -14.68
CA SER A 77 -10.40 -6.54 -14.79
C SER A 77 -10.60 -6.96 -16.26
N GLU A 78 -10.81 -6.00 -17.16
CA GLU A 78 -11.06 -6.22 -18.59
C GLU A 78 -9.89 -6.91 -19.28
N ALA A 79 -8.65 -6.54 -18.94
CA ALA A 79 -7.46 -7.18 -19.48
C ALA A 79 -7.11 -8.53 -18.82
N GLY A 80 -7.89 -8.97 -17.82
CA GLY A 80 -7.56 -10.14 -17.01
C GLY A 80 -6.24 -10.00 -16.25
N SER A 81 -5.77 -8.78 -15.99
CA SER A 81 -4.50 -8.50 -15.30
C SER A 81 -4.56 -8.85 -13.81
N VAL A 82 -5.76 -8.93 -13.24
CA VAL A 82 -6.04 -9.43 -11.89
C VAL A 82 -7.26 -10.34 -11.91
N ASP A 83 -7.38 -11.23 -10.93
CA ASP A 83 -8.53 -12.14 -10.78
C ASP A 83 -9.49 -11.63 -9.70
N VAL A 84 -9.00 -10.88 -8.71
CA VAL A 84 -9.79 -10.30 -7.62
C VAL A 84 -9.29 -8.90 -7.31
N ILE A 85 -10.21 -7.94 -7.17
CA ILE A 85 -9.95 -6.63 -6.58
C ILE A 85 -10.65 -6.60 -5.21
N ALA A 86 -9.86 -6.54 -4.14
CA ALA A 86 -10.36 -6.51 -2.76
C ALA A 86 -10.27 -5.08 -2.20
N GLU A 87 -11.42 -4.45 -2.02
CA GLU A 87 -11.50 -3.05 -1.60
C GLU A 87 -11.56 -2.91 -0.07
N GLY A 88 -10.61 -2.16 0.49
CA GLY A 88 -10.71 -1.54 1.79
C GLY A 88 -11.58 -0.28 1.74
N ARG A 89 -11.57 0.50 2.81
CA ARG A 89 -12.37 1.74 2.91
C ARG A 89 -11.61 2.86 3.55
N TYR A 90 -11.96 4.08 3.19
CA TYR A 90 -11.52 5.26 3.93
C TYR A 90 -12.52 5.63 5.00
N VAL A 91 -11.99 6.04 6.15
CA VAL A 91 -12.78 6.68 7.20
C VAL A 91 -12.24 8.09 7.44
N SER A 92 -13.15 9.04 7.69
CA SER A 92 -12.84 10.44 7.89
C SER A 92 -13.62 10.97 9.09
N TRP A 93 -12.95 11.65 10.01
CA TRP A 93 -13.58 12.22 11.19
C TRP A 93 -12.81 13.45 11.70
N ALA A 94 -13.50 14.33 12.41
CA ALA A 94 -12.86 15.43 13.12
C ALA A 94 -12.16 14.88 14.38
N LYS A 95 -10.86 15.15 14.52
CA LYS A 95 -10.08 14.75 15.68
C LYS A 95 -9.33 15.94 16.25
N ARG A 96 -9.26 16.03 17.58
CA ARG A 96 -8.46 17.02 18.27
C ARG A 96 -7.04 16.47 18.47
N GLU A 97 -6.05 17.16 17.94
CA GLU A 97 -4.63 16.75 17.96
C GLU A 97 -3.75 17.94 18.40
N PRO A 98 -2.61 17.69 19.06
CA PRO A 98 -1.68 18.75 19.47
C PRO A 98 -0.97 19.35 18.26
N LEU A 99 -0.74 20.67 18.27
CA LEU A 99 0.19 21.33 17.37
C LEU A 99 1.63 20.90 17.72
N VAL A 100 2.50 20.98 16.73
CA VAL A 100 3.92 20.65 16.86
C VAL A 100 4.78 21.82 16.38
N ASN A 101 5.99 21.93 16.90
CA ASN A 101 6.93 23.00 16.51
C ASN A 101 7.59 22.72 15.16
N GLU A 102 7.75 21.44 14.84
CA GLU A 102 8.57 20.98 13.74
C GLU A 102 7.76 20.84 12.43
N VAL A 103 8.49 20.85 11.32
CA VAL A 103 7.91 20.70 9.98
C VAL A 103 7.35 19.29 9.74
N VAL A 104 6.49 19.20 8.73
CA VAL A 104 5.91 17.93 8.26
C VAL A 104 7.02 16.91 7.97
N GLY A 105 6.87 15.70 8.51
CA GLY A 105 7.79 14.57 8.30
C GLY A 105 8.78 14.33 9.43
N THR A 106 8.83 15.22 10.44
CA THR A 106 9.66 15.02 11.63
C THR A 106 9.21 13.78 12.42
N PHE A 107 10.15 12.89 12.72
CA PHE A 107 9.90 11.72 13.56
C PHE A 107 9.87 12.13 15.04
N ARG A 108 8.82 11.76 15.77
CA ARG A 108 8.61 12.09 17.20
C ARG A 108 8.71 13.61 17.48
N PRO A 109 7.83 14.43 16.88
CA PRO A 109 7.87 15.87 17.08
C PRO A 109 7.50 16.27 18.52
N SER A 110 7.96 17.45 18.92
CA SER A 110 7.67 18.05 20.21
C SER A 110 6.36 18.85 20.13
N VAL A 111 5.52 18.74 21.16
CA VAL A 111 4.27 19.51 21.24
C VAL A 111 4.59 21.00 21.25
N TYR A 112 3.84 21.79 20.48
CA TYR A 112 3.89 23.24 20.53
C TYR A 112 3.25 23.71 21.84
N VAL A 113 4.05 24.45 22.61
CA VAL A 113 3.70 24.90 23.95
C VAL A 113 3.60 26.41 23.96
N HIS A 114 2.56 26.91 24.62
CA HIS A 114 2.22 28.31 24.65
C HIS A 114 2.17 28.86 26.07
N SER A 115 2.62 30.10 26.25
CA SER A 115 2.48 30.86 27.49
C SER A 115 1.55 32.08 27.36
N ASP A 116 1.67 32.92 26.31
CA ASP A 116 1.05 34.26 26.32
C ASP A 116 0.56 34.79 24.95
N GLU A 117 0.50 33.97 23.91
CA GLU A 117 0.02 34.41 22.58
C GLU A 117 -1.54 34.48 22.52
N THR A 118 -2.07 35.12 21.49
CA THR A 118 -3.52 35.13 21.24
C THR A 118 -3.78 34.90 19.77
N TRP A 119 -4.72 34.00 19.45
CA TRP A 119 -5.12 33.65 18.10
C TRP A 119 -6.51 34.19 17.76
N ASP A 120 -6.79 34.26 16.47
CA ASP A 120 -8.14 34.54 15.97
C ASP A 120 -9.12 33.48 16.52
N ALA A 121 -10.17 33.95 17.21
CA ALA A 121 -11.20 33.12 17.81
C ALA A 121 -11.98 32.26 16.80
N ARG A 122 -11.91 32.60 15.51
CA ARG A 122 -12.51 31.80 14.41
C ARG A 122 -11.72 30.53 14.11
N LEU A 123 -10.45 30.44 14.51
CA LEU A 123 -9.67 29.23 14.35
C LEU A 123 -10.13 28.19 15.39
N PRO A 124 -10.29 26.90 15.02
CA PRO A 124 -10.70 25.84 15.95
C PRO A 124 -9.51 25.37 16.83
N LEU A 125 -8.80 26.33 17.43
CA LEU A 125 -7.68 26.14 18.35
C LEU A 125 -8.16 26.18 19.81
N ARG A 126 -7.63 25.31 20.65
CA ARG A 126 -7.95 25.23 22.09
C ARG A 126 -6.66 25.00 22.87
N THR A 127 -6.56 25.53 24.07
CA THR A 127 -5.45 25.23 24.98
C THR A 127 -5.83 24.10 25.93
N THR A 128 -4.86 23.29 26.31
CA THR A 128 -5.01 22.26 27.34
C THR A 128 -3.79 22.32 28.26
N PRO A 129 -3.96 22.52 29.58
CA PRO A 129 -2.84 22.55 30.52
C PRO A 129 -2.04 21.25 30.45
N MET A 130 -0.72 21.34 30.38
CA MET A 130 0.14 20.15 30.35
C MET A 130 0.29 19.49 31.72
N SER A 131 0.21 20.30 32.78
CA SER A 131 0.22 19.88 34.17
C SER A 131 -0.52 20.93 35.02
N PRO A 132 -1.17 20.55 36.14
CA PRO A 132 -1.75 21.51 37.08
C PRO A 132 -0.74 22.53 37.62
N GLU A 133 0.54 22.19 37.65
CA GLU A 133 1.62 23.00 38.24
C GLU A 133 2.38 23.84 37.19
N GLN A 134 2.19 23.57 35.89
CA GLN A 134 2.89 24.28 34.82
C GLN A 134 1.99 25.33 34.19
N ALA A 135 2.50 26.57 34.08
CA ALA A 135 1.80 27.66 33.39
C ALA A 135 1.66 27.43 31.87
N SER A 136 2.38 26.44 31.34
CA SER A 136 2.47 26.18 29.92
C SER A 136 1.38 25.24 29.42
N SER A 137 0.68 25.63 28.36
CA SER A 137 -0.41 24.86 27.77
C SER A 137 -0.05 24.30 26.40
N ALA A 138 -0.48 23.07 26.12
CA ALA A 138 -0.46 22.53 24.77
C ALA A 138 -1.56 23.19 23.94
N VAL A 139 -1.23 23.57 22.71
CA VAL A 139 -2.24 24.04 21.76
C VAL A 139 -2.76 22.86 20.96
N MET A 140 -4.07 22.76 20.88
CA MET A 140 -4.79 21.69 20.23
C MET A 140 -5.56 22.27 19.03
N ALA A 141 -5.47 21.62 17.86
CA ALA A 141 -6.30 21.93 16.70
C ALA A 141 -7.34 20.83 16.47
N THR A 142 -8.53 21.22 16.02
CA THR A 142 -9.45 20.25 15.41
C THR A 142 -9.04 20.06 13.95
N VAL A 143 -8.54 18.87 13.63
CA VAL A 143 -8.11 18.50 12.28
C VAL A 143 -9.05 17.47 11.68
N ARG A 144 -9.17 17.48 10.35
CA ARG A 144 -9.81 16.40 9.61
C ARG A 144 -8.80 15.25 9.51
N LYS A 145 -9.01 14.17 10.27
CA LYS A 145 -8.19 12.96 10.17
C LYS A 145 -8.84 11.99 9.20
N ARG A 146 -8.01 11.39 8.35
CA ARG A 146 -8.40 10.41 7.34
C ARG A 146 -7.48 9.21 7.43
N GLU A 147 -8.05 8.02 7.34
CA GLU A 147 -7.31 6.77 7.43
C GLU A 147 -7.87 5.76 6.42
N GLU A 148 -6.98 5.07 5.72
CA GLU A 148 -7.34 3.83 5.02
C GLU A 148 -7.54 2.74 6.06
N LYS A 149 -8.52 1.87 5.86
CA LYS A 149 -8.73 0.68 6.66
C LYS A 149 -9.05 -0.52 5.77
N GLY A 150 -8.27 -1.58 5.95
CA GLY A 150 -8.64 -2.94 5.58
C GLY A 150 -7.83 -3.54 4.44
N SER A 151 -7.04 -2.76 3.69
CA SER A 151 -6.21 -3.33 2.61
C SER A 151 -5.29 -4.44 3.10
N ASP A 152 -4.65 -4.24 4.25
CA ASP A 152 -3.61 -5.13 4.77
C ASP A 152 -4.25 -6.42 5.30
N VAL A 153 -5.42 -6.28 5.92
CA VAL A 153 -6.28 -7.39 6.35
C VAL A 153 -6.75 -8.20 5.14
N ASN A 154 -7.10 -7.54 4.03
CA ASN A 154 -7.49 -8.23 2.79
C ASN A 154 -6.33 -9.03 2.20
N VAL A 155 -5.11 -8.46 2.14
CA VAL A 155 -3.90 -9.17 1.69
C VAL A 155 -3.66 -10.42 2.54
N ALA A 156 -3.64 -10.25 3.87
CA ALA A 156 -3.42 -11.35 4.80
C ALA A 156 -4.50 -12.43 4.71
N SER A 157 -5.77 -12.03 4.63
CA SER A 157 -6.90 -12.96 4.61
C SER A 157 -6.92 -13.79 3.34
N HIS A 158 -6.77 -13.16 2.16
CA HIS A 158 -6.74 -13.90 0.90
C HIS A 158 -5.52 -14.82 0.81
N LEU A 159 -4.34 -14.35 1.23
CA LEU A 159 -3.12 -15.17 1.27
C LEU A 159 -3.34 -16.43 2.12
N LEU A 160 -3.75 -16.26 3.37
CA LEU A 160 -3.87 -17.37 4.30
C LEU A 160 -5.02 -18.30 3.92
N PHE A 161 -6.15 -17.75 3.46
CA PHE A 161 -7.27 -18.56 3.01
C PHE A 161 -6.85 -19.48 1.85
N ASP A 162 -6.32 -18.90 0.76
CA ASP A 162 -5.96 -19.67 -0.44
C ASP A 162 -4.87 -20.72 -0.16
N VAL A 163 -3.91 -20.41 0.72
CA VAL A 163 -2.87 -21.34 1.17
C VAL A 163 -3.47 -22.48 2.00
N LEU A 164 -4.30 -22.18 2.99
CA LEU A 164 -4.84 -23.19 3.91
C LEU A 164 -5.90 -24.08 3.25
N VAL A 165 -6.66 -23.56 2.28
CA VAL A 165 -7.63 -24.34 1.51
C VAL A 165 -7.01 -25.05 0.30
N GLY A 166 -5.70 -24.87 0.05
CA GLY A 166 -4.98 -25.58 -1.02
C GLY A 166 -5.32 -25.11 -2.45
N VAL A 167 -5.76 -23.86 -2.60
CA VAL A 167 -6.02 -23.24 -3.92
C VAL A 167 -4.72 -22.93 -4.65
N VAL A 168 -3.63 -22.69 -3.91
CA VAL A 168 -2.31 -22.36 -4.44
C VAL A 168 -1.23 -23.26 -3.84
N ASP A 169 -0.19 -23.54 -4.61
CA ASP A 169 0.96 -24.37 -4.23
C ASP A 169 2.19 -23.51 -3.84
N ALA A 170 2.19 -22.23 -4.23
CA ALA A 170 3.17 -21.21 -3.85
C ALA A 170 2.51 -19.83 -3.84
N ALA A 171 3.10 -18.88 -3.11
CA ALA A 171 2.59 -17.52 -3.00
C ALA A 171 3.64 -16.46 -3.32
N ILE A 172 3.25 -15.38 -3.97
CA ILE A 172 4.02 -14.15 -4.10
C ILE A 172 3.26 -13.04 -3.40
N VAL A 173 3.93 -12.31 -2.50
CA VAL A 173 3.33 -11.18 -1.81
C VAL A 173 4.10 -9.92 -2.17
N VAL A 174 3.41 -8.96 -2.80
CA VAL A 174 4.00 -7.69 -3.22
C VAL A 174 3.71 -6.64 -2.16
N THR A 175 4.65 -6.46 -1.24
CA THR A 175 4.56 -5.51 -0.12
C THR A 175 5.93 -5.26 0.50
N ASN A 176 6.06 -4.16 1.22
CA ASN A 176 7.14 -3.86 2.14
C ASN A 176 6.60 -3.36 3.49
N ASP A 177 5.35 -3.68 3.81
CA ASP A 177 4.72 -3.37 5.09
C ASP A 177 5.04 -4.45 6.13
N SER A 178 5.67 -4.08 7.23
CA SER A 178 6.05 -4.99 8.31
C SER A 178 4.86 -5.61 9.04
N ASP A 179 3.67 -5.01 8.97
CA ASP A 179 2.48 -5.55 9.64
C ASP A 179 2.05 -6.91 9.04
N LEU A 180 2.53 -7.23 7.84
CA LEU A 180 2.32 -8.52 7.18
C LEU A 180 3.34 -9.61 7.59
N GLU A 181 4.17 -9.39 8.61
CA GLU A 181 5.11 -10.40 9.15
C GLU A 181 4.41 -11.72 9.50
N LEU A 182 3.36 -11.65 10.34
CA LEU A 182 2.70 -12.85 10.84
C LEU A 182 2.05 -13.66 9.71
N PRO A 183 1.24 -13.08 8.80
CA PRO A 183 0.70 -13.79 7.64
C PRO A 183 1.78 -14.46 6.78
N LEU A 184 2.89 -13.76 6.50
CA LEU A 184 4.00 -14.34 5.74
C LEU A 184 4.63 -15.52 6.46
N ARG A 185 4.89 -15.41 7.77
CA ARG A 185 5.45 -16.50 8.57
C ARG A 185 4.53 -17.74 8.56
N MET A 186 3.22 -17.54 8.68
CA MET A 186 2.24 -18.62 8.61
C MET A 186 2.20 -19.26 7.21
N ALA A 187 2.18 -18.46 6.15
CA ALA A 187 2.18 -18.97 4.78
C ALA A 187 3.44 -19.79 4.46
N ARG A 188 4.62 -19.34 4.91
CA ARG A 188 5.90 -20.06 4.74
C ARG A 188 5.92 -21.46 5.37
N SER A 189 5.10 -21.68 6.39
CA SER A 189 4.97 -23.00 7.02
C SER A 189 4.20 -24.01 6.16
N HIS A 190 3.56 -23.57 5.08
CA HIS A 190 2.67 -24.39 4.25
C HIS A 190 3.08 -24.42 2.77
N VAL A 191 3.51 -23.28 2.21
CA VAL A 191 3.89 -23.16 0.78
C VAL A 191 5.15 -22.32 0.61
N PRO A 192 5.93 -22.51 -0.49
CA PRO A 192 6.98 -21.57 -0.85
C PRO A 192 6.42 -20.16 -1.05
N VAL A 193 7.20 -19.16 -0.62
CA VAL A 193 6.76 -17.76 -0.60
C VAL A 193 7.85 -16.85 -1.17
N GLY A 194 7.47 -16.06 -2.17
CA GLY A 194 8.25 -14.95 -2.70
C GLY A 194 7.77 -13.63 -2.12
N THR A 195 8.64 -12.85 -1.50
CA THR A 195 8.28 -11.50 -1.04
C THR A 195 8.90 -10.45 -1.94
N VAL A 196 8.07 -9.60 -2.51
CA VAL A 196 8.45 -8.59 -3.51
C VAL A 196 8.31 -7.21 -2.88
N ASN A 197 9.42 -6.53 -2.64
CA ASN A 197 9.44 -5.16 -2.15
C ASN A 197 9.26 -4.18 -3.33
N PRO A 198 8.14 -3.45 -3.41
CA PRO A 198 7.90 -2.51 -4.50
C PRO A 198 8.65 -1.17 -4.34
N SER A 199 9.23 -0.90 -3.17
CA SER A 199 9.81 0.40 -2.84
C SER A 199 11.33 0.47 -3.03
N THR A 200 11.91 1.67 -2.91
CA THR A 200 13.36 1.90 -2.91
C THR A 200 14.01 1.58 -1.56
N ASN A 201 13.23 1.58 -0.48
CA ASN A 201 13.72 1.30 0.86
C ASN A 201 14.27 -0.14 0.94
N PRO A 202 15.21 -0.42 1.86
CA PRO A 202 15.58 -1.79 2.18
C PRO A 202 14.34 -2.62 2.49
N THR A 203 14.32 -3.87 2.02
CA THR A 203 13.24 -4.80 2.37
C THR A 203 13.20 -4.98 3.88
N ALA A 204 12.03 -4.76 4.48
CA ALA A 204 11.84 -4.81 5.92
C ALA A 204 12.30 -6.16 6.49
N GLY A 205 13.07 -6.10 7.59
CA GLY A 205 13.62 -7.31 8.23
C GLY A 205 12.53 -8.30 8.65
N ALA A 206 11.41 -7.80 9.15
CA ALA A 206 10.23 -8.58 9.54
C ALA A 206 9.61 -9.38 8.37
N LEU A 207 9.79 -8.91 7.13
CA LEU A 207 9.32 -9.62 5.94
C LEU A 207 10.35 -10.60 5.39
N LYS A 208 11.55 -10.61 5.95
CA LYS A 208 12.57 -11.60 5.65
C LYS A 208 12.47 -12.77 6.63
N GLY A 209 12.77 -13.94 6.13
CA GLY A 209 12.99 -15.15 6.91
C GLY A 209 14.27 -15.78 6.41
N ARG A 210 14.40 -17.09 6.59
CA ARG A 210 15.42 -17.91 5.95
C ARG A 210 14.84 -18.63 4.74
N HIS A 211 15.69 -18.94 3.77
CA HIS A 211 15.28 -19.63 2.54
C HIS A 211 14.65 -21.01 2.84
N ASP A 212 15.05 -21.62 3.94
CA ASP A 212 14.69 -22.95 4.44
C ASP A 212 13.69 -22.94 5.61
N ASP A 213 13.13 -21.79 5.99
CA ASP A 213 12.04 -21.76 6.97
C ASP A 213 10.84 -22.58 6.46
N GLY A 214 10.11 -23.25 7.35
CA GLY A 214 8.89 -23.99 6.98
C GLY A 214 9.12 -25.01 5.86
N VAL A 215 8.43 -24.84 4.73
CA VAL A 215 8.59 -25.74 3.56
C VAL A 215 9.75 -25.36 2.64
N GLY A 216 10.40 -24.21 2.90
CA GLY A 216 11.55 -23.71 2.18
C GLY A 216 11.24 -23.19 0.76
N ARG A 217 12.32 -22.89 0.02
CA ARG A 217 12.28 -22.27 -1.32
C ARG A 217 11.67 -20.88 -1.31
N HIS A 218 11.88 -20.15 -0.21
CA HIS A 218 11.48 -18.76 -0.06
C HIS A 218 12.50 -17.83 -0.72
N TRP A 219 12.03 -16.76 -1.35
CA TRP A 219 12.91 -15.79 -1.98
C TRP A 219 12.41 -14.36 -1.79
N TRP A 220 13.32 -13.40 -1.98
CA TRP A 220 13.02 -11.97 -1.87
C TRP A 220 13.54 -11.25 -3.10
N ARG A 221 12.72 -10.35 -3.65
CA ARG A 221 13.13 -9.47 -4.76
C ARG A 221 12.68 -8.05 -4.46
N ARG A 222 13.48 -7.06 -4.85
CA ARG A 222 13.05 -5.66 -4.89
C ARG A 222 12.80 -5.28 -6.34
N LEU A 223 11.68 -4.61 -6.61
CA LEU A 223 11.39 -4.07 -7.94
C LEU A 223 12.29 -2.87 -8.26
N THR A 224 12.49 -2.61 -9.55
CA THR A 224 13.21 -1.44 -10.07
C THR A 224 12.26 -0.55 -10.87
N ALA A 225 12.70 0.67 -11.20
CA ALA A 225 11.95 1.55 -12.09
C ALA A 225 11.73 0.93 -13.50
N GLU A 226 12.61 0.04 -13.95
CA GLU A 226 12.47 -0.67 -15.23
C GLU A 226 11.37 -1.71 -15.17
N ASP A 227 11.23 -2.47 -14.07
CA ASP A 227 10.15 -3.43 -13.89
C ASP A 227 8.77 -2.77 -14.09
N TYR A 228 8.57 -1.58 -13.52
CA TYR A 228 7.33 -0.81 -13.69
C TYR A 228 7.12 -0.36 -15.14
N ARG A 229 8.14 0.22 -15.77
CA ARG A 229 8.04 0.77 -17.14
C ARG A 229 7.86 -0.33 -18.20
N ALA A 230 8.46 -1.51 -18.00
CA ALA A 230 8.32 -2.64 -18.91
C ALA A 230 6.93 -3.29 -18.84
N ALA A 231 6.25 -3.17 -17.69
CA ALA A 231 4.96 -3.78 -17.42
C ALA A 231 3.75 -2.86 -17.65
N GLN A 232 3.85 -1.86 -18.55
CA GLN A 232 2.69 -1.03 -18.89
C GLN A 232 1.75 -1.76 -19.85
N PHE A 233 0.45 -1.48 -19.69
CA PHE A 233 -0.59 -1.81 -20.66
C PHE A 233 -0.40 -1.02 -21.97
N PRO A 234 -0.99 -1.47 -23.09
CA PRO A 234 -1.18 -0.61 -24.26
C PRO A 234 -2.07 0.59 -23.91
N ASP A 235 -1.98 1.67 -24.71
CA ASP A 235 -2.73 2.92 -24.47
C ASP A 235 -4.26 2.74 -24.46
N ALA A 236 -4.77 1.65 -25.07
CA ALA A 236 -6.18 1.31 -25.11
C ALA A 236 -6.41 -0.17 -24.76
N ILE A 237 -7.44 -0.44 -23.96
CA ILE A 237 -7.94 -1.78 -23.62
C ILE A 237 -9.45 -1.76 -23.86
N GLY A 238 -9.91 -2.36 -24.96
CA GLY A 238 -11.32 -2.24 -25.37
C GLY A 238 -11.75 -0.77 -25.54
N HIS A 239 -12.79 -0.35 -24.81
CA HIS A 239 -13.25 1.05 -24.74
C HIS A 239 -12.42 1.93 -23.81
N LEU A 240 -11.62 1.35 -22.92
CA LEU A 240 -10.83 2.08 -21.94
C LEU A 240 -9.60 2.72 -22.58
N ARG A 241 -9.25 3.90 -22.08
CA ARG A 241 -8.09 4.68 -22.54
C ARG A 241 -7.23 5.04 -21.35
N LYS A 242 -5.91 4.98 -21.54
CA LYS A 242 -4.93 5.45 -20.54
C LYS A 242 -5.26 6.89 -20.13
N PRO A 243 -5.42 7.17 -18.82
CA PRO A 243 -5.68 8.54 -18.35
C PRO A 243 -4.58 9.53 -18.74
N VAL A 244 -4.95 10.80 -18.89
CA VAL A 244 -3.98 11.84 -19.30
C VAL A 244 -2.91 12.01 -18.23
N GLY A 245 -1.64 11.96 -18.66
CA GLY A 245 -0.47 12.10 -17.80
C GLY A 245 -0.06 10.81 -17.06
N TRP A 246 -0.78 9.70 -17.24
CA TRP A 246 -0.39 8.40 -16.67
C TRP A 246 0.76 7.72 -17.41
#